data_AF-A0A1G6ELK9-F1
#
_entry.id   AF-A0A1G6ELK9-F1
#
_cell.length_a   1.000
_cell.length_b   1.000
_cell.length_c   1.000
_cell.angle_alpha   90.00
_cell.angle_beta   90.00
_cell.angle_gamma   90.00
#
_symmetry.space_group_name_H-M   'P 1'
#
loop_
_entity.id
_entity.type
_entity.pdbx_description
1 polymer ?
#
loop_
_entity_poly.entity_id
_entity_poly.type
_entity_poly.pdbx_seq_one_letter_code
_entity_poly.pdbx_strand_id
1 'polypeptide(L)' 'MFKVKTKILGGLAFLFLSIQSFGQCAMCRAVLESEDGQSTAAGVNNGIMYLMSIPYLLVAAIGLIIYFQFFRPKNKIN' A
#
# COMPACT_ATOMS: atom_id res chain seq x y z
N MET A 1 17.39 10.89 26.71
CA MET A 1 16.00 11.02 26.21
C MET A 1 15.86 11.91 24.96
N PHE A 2 16.57 13.05 24.87
CA PHE A 2 16.50 13.96 23.71
C PHE A 2 16.90 13.32 22.36
N LYS A 3 18.00 12.54 22.30
CA LYS A 3 18.47 11.88 21.06
C LYS A 3 17.46 10.88 20.47
N VAL A 4 16.72 10.14 21.31
CA VAL A 4 15.72 9.16 20.86
C VAL A 4 14.50 9.86 20.29
N LYS A 5 14.05 10.97 20.90
CA LYS A 5 12.95 11.79 20.36
C LYS A 5 13.30 12.40 19.00
N THR A 6 14.54 12.86 18.81
CA THR A 6 15.01 13.39 17.52
C THR A 6 15.14 12.29 16.44
N LYS A 7 15.56 11.07 16.80
CA LYS A 7 15.63 9.93 15.88
C LYS A 7 14.25 9.41 15.48
N ILE A 8 13.32 9.32 16.43
CA ILE A 8 11.92 8.95 16.18
C ILE A 8 11.24 10.02 15.33
N LEU A 9 11.43 11.30 15.64
CA LEU A 9 10.90 12.40 14.84
C LEU A 9 11.46 12.41 13.41
N GLY A 10 12.76 12.13 13.26
CA GLY A 10 13.40 11.98 11.95
C GLY A 10 12.90 10.78 11.15
N GLY A 11 12.69 9.63 11.80
CA GLY A 11 12.11 8.44 11.17
C GLY A 11 10.65 8.62 10.77
N LEU A 12 9.87 9.32 11.60
CA LEU A 12 8.47 9.64 11.32
C LEU A 12 8.37 10.65 10.15
N ALA A 13 9.22 11.68 10.12
CA ALA A 13 9.29 12.61 9.01
C ALA A 13 9.69 11.93 7.69
N PHE A 14 10.64 10.98 7.72
CA PHE A 14 11.02 10.18 6.56
C PHE A 14 9.87 9.30 6.04
N LEU A 15 9.09 8.71 6.94
CA LEU A 15 7.88 7.96 6.62
C LEU A 15 6.78 8.84 6.01
N PHE A 16 6.62 10.09 6.44
CA PHE A 16 5.65 11.02 5.84
C PHE A 16 6.09 11.52 4.46
N LEU A 17 7.39 11.69 4.24
CA LEU A 17 7.94 12.09 2.94
C LEU A 17 7.83 11.00 1.87
N SER A 18 7.82 9.71 2.26
CA SER A 18 7.63 8.60 1.31
C SER A 18 6.18 8.45 0.83
N ILE A 19 5.20 8.90 1.60
CA ILE A 19 3.77 8.91 1.22
C ILE A 19 3.49 9.96 0.12
N GLN A 20 4.34 11.00 0.02
CA GLN A 20 4.31 11.99 -1.06
C GLN A 20 5.03 11.54 -2.35
N SER A 21 5.27 10.24 -2.53
CA SER A 21 5.80 9.70 -3.79
C SER A 21 4.72 9.46 -4.87
N PHE A 22 3.63 10.23 -4.85
CA PHE A 22 2.78 10.39 -6.03
C PHE A 22 3.58 11.14 -7.12
N GLY A 23 4.26 10.38 -7.98
CA GLY A 23 4.78 10.89 -9.25
C GLY A 23 6.25 11.34 -9.27
N GLN A 24 7.19 10.55 -8.74
CA GLN A 24 8.61 10.59 -9.19
C GLN A 24 8.77 10.08 -10.65
N CYS A 25 7.76 10.34 -11.48
CA CYS A 25 7.60 9.96 -12.87
C CYS A 25 7.12 11.19 -13.65
N ALA A 26 7.70 12.36 -13.39
CA ALA A 26 7.55 13.54 -14.26
C ALA A 26 8.15 13.30 -15.67
N MET A 27 8.94 12.23 -15.85
CA MET A 27 9.34 11.70 -17.16
C MET A 27 8.24 10.82 -17.81
N CYS A 28 7.46 10.05 -17.04
CA CYS A 28 6.42 9.19 -17.61
C CYS A 28 5.14 9.96 -17.95
N ARG A 29 4.86 11.07 -17.27
CA ARG A 29 3.63 11.87 -17.49
C ARG A 29 3.55 12.43 -18.92
N ALA A 30 4.67 12.90 -19.48
CA ALA A 30 4.74 13.41 -20.86
C ALA A 30 4.50 12.33 -21.93
N VAL A 31 5.01 11.10 -21.70
CA VAL A 31 4.77 9.97 -22.60
C VAL A 31 3.31 9.52 -22.52
N LEU A 32 2.70 9.51 -21.33
CA LEU A 32 1.32 9.06 -21.11
C LEU A 32 0.24 10.06 -21.56
N GLU A 33 0.56 11.36 -21.59
CA GLU A 33 -0.33 12.42 -22.08
C GLU A 33 -0.25 12.64 -23.61
N SER A 34 0.65 11.92 -24.29
CA SER A 34 0.67 11.83 -25.76
C SER A 34 -0.49 10.97 -26.27
N GLU A 35 -1.01 11.19 -27.47
CA GLU A 35 -2.13 10.40 -28.04
C GLU A 35 -1.81 8.88 -28.05
N ASP A 36 -0.57 8.50 -28.38
CA ASP A 36 -0.09 7.11 -28.31
C ASP A 36 0.10 6.58 -26.87
N GLY A 37 0.27 7.48 -25.91
CA GLY A 37 0.52 7.22 -24.50
C GLY A 37 -0.70 6.84 -23.68
N GLN A 38 -1.89 7.19 -24.16
CA GLN A 38 -3.14 7.07 -23.40
C GLN A 38 -3.49 5.60 -23.09
N SER A 39 -3.20 4.68 -24.01
CA SER A 39 -3.36 3.24 -23.82
C SER A 39 -2.37 2.67 -22.79
N THR A 40 -1.13 3.13 -22.84
CA THR A 40 -0.08 2.78 -21.88
C THR A 40 -0.41 3.32 -20.48
N ALA A 41 -1.04 4.51 -20.41
CA ALA A 41 -1.44 5.15 -19.16
C ALA A 41 -2.49 4.33 -18.41
N ALA A 42 -3.48 3.83 -19.15
CA ALA A 42 -4.49 2.92 -18.61
C ALA A 42 -3.87 1.62 -18.08
N GLY A 43 -2.89 1.05 -18.80
CA GLY A 43 -2.15 -0.13 -18.37
C GLY A 43 -1.39 0.08 -17.04
N VAL A 44 -0.73 1.23 -16.89
CA VAL A 44 -0.01 1.58 -15.65
C VAL A 44 -0.97 1.77 -14.47
N ASN A 45 -2.09 2.48 -14.66
CA ASN A 45 -3.09 2.67 -13.62
C ASN A 45 -3.66 1.32 -13.13
N ASN A 46 -3.94 0.41 -14.06
CA ASN A 46 -4.38 -0.94 -13.74
C ASN A 46 -3.30 -1.73 -12.99
N GLY A 47 -2.03 -1.59 -13.37
CA GLY A 47 -0.90 -2.20 -12.67
C GLY A 47 -0.74 -1.69 -11.23
N ILE A 48 -0.91 -0.39 -11.00
CA ILE A 48 -0.86 0.21 -9.66
C ILE A 48 -2.00 -0.35 -8.79
N MET A 49 -3.23 -0.37 -9.32
CA MET A 49 -4.38 -0.93 -8.61
C MET A 49 -4.20 -2.42 -8.30
N TYR A 50 -3.62 -3.19 -9.23
CA TYR A 50 -3.30 -4.59 -9.02
C TYR A 50 -2.28 -4.79 -7.89
N LEU A 51 -1.15 -4.09 -7.93
CA LEU A 51 -0.10 -4.18 -6.91
C LEU A 51 -0.58 -3.69 -5.54
N MET A 52 -1.41 -2.63 -5.52
CA MET A 52 -1.99 -2.09 -4.28
C MET A 52 -3.05 -3.02 -3.66
N SER A 53 -3.73 -3.85 -4.47
CA SER A 53 -4.70 -4.83 -3.94
C SER A 53 -4.03 -5.91 -3.07
N ILE A 54 -2.79 -6.30 -3.39
CA ILE A 54 -2.04 -7.36 -2.69
C ILE A 54 -1.92 -7.11 -1.18
N PRO A 55 -1.41 -5.96 -0.70
CA PRO A 55 -1.28 -5.72 0.75
C PRO A 55 -2.64 -5.71 1.46
N TYR A 56 -3.72 -5.22 0.82
CA TYR A 56 -5.05 -5.27 1.43
C TYR A 56 -5.59 -6.69 1.57
N LEU A 57 -5.42 -7.52 0.53
CA LEU A 57 -5.81 -8.93 0.58
C LEU A 57 -5.01 -9.71 1.63
N LEU A 58 -3.71 -9.42 1.75
CA LEU A 58 -2.84 -10.05 2.74
C LEU A 58 -3.31 -9.73 4.17
N VAL A 59 -3.60 -8.46 4.46
CA VAL A 59 -4.10 -8.03 5.77
C VAL A 59 -5.46 -8.66 6.07
N ALA A 60 -6.37 -8.71 5.09
CA ALA A 60 -7.67 -9.36 5.25
C ALA A 60 -7.53 -10.85 5.56
N ALA A 61 -6.65 -11.57 4.84
CA ALA A 61 -6.40 -12.99 5.06
C ALA A 61 -5.84 -13.25 6.47
N ILE A 62 -4.84 -12.48 6.89
CA ILE A 62 -4.26 -12.58 8.24
C ILE A 62 -5.32 -12.31 9.31
N GLY A 63 -6.13 -11.26 9.13
CA GLY A 63 -7.23 -10.93 10.04
C GLY A 63 -8.25 -12.06 10.17
N LEU A 64 -8.63 -12.70 9.07
CA LEU A 64 -9.54 -13.86 9.08
C LEU A 64 -8.93 -15.07 9.80
N ILE A 65 -7.65 -15.36 9.59
CA ILE A 65 -6.94 -16.45 10.29
C ILE A 65 -6.97 -16.20 11.80
N ILE A 66 -6.63 -14.98 12.24
CA ILE A 66 -6.67 -14.61 13.66
C ILE A 66 -8.09 -14.75 14.22
N TYR A 67 -9.10 -14.23 13.51
CA TYR A 67 -10.49 -14.34 13.93
C TYR A 67 -10.92 -15.80 14.13
N PHE A 68 -10.62 -16.67 13.16
CA PHE A 68 -10.99 -18.08 13.23
C PHE A 68 -10.20 -18.85 14.29
N GLN A 69 -8.95 -18.53 14.52
CA GLN A 69 -8.13 -19.23 15.49
C GLN A 69 -8.45 -18.83 16.93
N PHE A 70 -8.70 -17.55 17.19
CA PHE A 70 -8.80 -17.03 18.56
C PHE A 70 -10.22 -16.69 19.00
N PHE A 71 -11.10 -16.28 18.08
CA PHE A 71 -12.38 -15.68 18.44
C PHE A 71 -13.59 -16.50 18.02
N ARG A 72 -13.43 -17.49 17.14
CA ARG A 72 -14.55 -18.30 16.67
C ARG A 72 -14.92 -19.36 17.72
N PRO A 73 -16.14 -19.31 18.31
CA PRO A 73 -16.56 -20.30 19.29
C PRO A 73 -16.67 -21.67 18.62
N LYS A 74 -16.04 -22.69 19.22
CA LYS A 74 -16.21 -24.07 18.75
C LYS A 74 -17.65 -24.49 19.07
N ASN A 75 -18.48 -24.60 18.02
CA ASN A 75 -19.77 -25.26 18.17
C ASN A 75 -19.49 -26.72 18.56
N LYS A 76 -19.93 -27.11 19.77
CA LYS A 76 -19.89 -28.50 20.22
C LYS A 76 -20.96 -29.22 19.41
N ILE A 77 -20.56 -29.88 18.32
CA ILE A 77 -21.41 -30.84 17.64
C ILE A 77 -21.55 -32.02 18.59
N ASN A 78 -22.69 -32.08 19.26
CA ASN A 78 -23.14 -33.12 20.17
C ASN A 78 -23.44 -34.42 19.43
#